data_AF-A0A960BR66-F1
#
_entry.id   AF-A0A960BR66-F1
#
_cell.length_a   1.000
_cell.length_b   1.000
_cell.length_c   1.000
_cell.angle_alpha   90.00
_cell.angle_beta   90.00
_cell.angle_gamma   90.00
#
_symmetry.space_group_name_H-M   'P 1'
#
loop_
_entity.id
_entity.type
_entity.pdbx_description
1 polymer ?
#
loop_
_entity_poly.entity_id
_entity_poly.type
_entity_poly.pdbx_seq_one_letter_code
_entity_poly.pdbx_strand_id
1 'polypeptide(L)'
;MTNTLEKMPADAGGTLSSVAAMATTMIGRGLYDASEVALLCGLAPDQVVRWSVATANGDAPITASFDRLFSFADLVAFAVAQQIRANGVSDRHLRRGVATLRASFGMENPLAVQEVIDRLATSGDSFLARLVDGSYEDIGRGRQGTFQEVIRIHLRRIHFGVSGRPSSWVPVNGVSIDPEVQAGAPCVEGTRIPTAVVSDRAAAETLDDIAFDLEIELSAIEAAIQFEELLARGDGLPV
;
A
#
# COMPACT_ATOMS: atom_id res chain seq x y z
N MET A 1 54.67 0.16 31.38
CA MET A 1 54.43 -1.15 30.73
C MET A 1 53.64 -1.95 31.75
N THR A 2 52.36 -2.25 31.61
CA THR A 2 51.59 -2.60 30.41
C THR A 2 50.11 -2.30 30.69
N ASN A 3 49.42 -1.85 29.65
CA ASN A 3 48.04 -1.40 29.62
C ASN A 3 47.09 -2.62 29.52
N THR A 4 46.07 -2.72 30.37
CA THR A 4 44.97 -3.69 30.22
C THR A 4 43.71 -2.89 29.93
N LEU A 5 43.37 -2.77 28.64
CA LEU A 5 42.15 -2.14 28.16
C LEU A 5 41.01 -3.16 28.12
N GLU A 6 39.88 -2.72 28.66
CA GLU A 6 38.57 -3.35 28.62
C GLU A 6 38.14 -3.72 27.21
N LYS A 7 37.49 -4.88 27.13
CA LYS A 7 36.80 -5.40 25.96
C LYS A 7 35.42 -4.76 25.88
N MET A 8 35.23 -3.78 24.99
CA MET A 8 33.91 -3.29 24.58
C MET A 8 33.31 -4.23 23.52
N PRO A 9 31.99 -4.52 23.56
CA PRO A 9 31.35 -5.30 22.52
C PRO A 9 31.14 -4.47 21.24
N ALA A 10 31.35 -5.14 20.12
CA ALA A 10 31.19 -4.62 18.77
C ALA A 10 29.70 -4.49 18.39
N ASP A 11 29.37 -3.30 17.92
CA ASP A 11 28.62 -2.99 16.70
C ASP A 11 27.23 -3.62 16.49
N ALA A 12 26.21 -2.80 16.71
CA ALA A 12 24.81 -3.05 16.38
C ALA A 12 24.29 -2.04 15.33
N GLY A 13 25.13 -1.62 14.38
CA GLY A 13 24.78 -0.60 13.36
C GLY A 13 24.35 -1.14 11.98
N GLY A 14 24.37 -2.45 11.73
CA GLY A 14 24.32 -3.01 10.37
C GLY A 14 22.95 -3.30 9.76
N THR A 15 21.86 -3.33 10.53
CA THR A 15 20.56 -3.84 10.04
C THR A 15 19.63 -2.78 9.46
N LEU A 16 19.69 -1.53 9.95
CA LEU A 16 18.79 -0.45 9.49
C LEU A 16 19.17 0.09 8.10
N SER A 17 20.45 0.13 7.78
CA SER A 17 20.96 0.65 6.48
C SER A 17 20.65 -0.30 5.30
N SER A 18 20.54 -1.61 5.57
CA SER A 18 20.22 -2.63 4.55
C SER A 18 18.76 -2.59 4.10
N VAL A 19 17.82 -2.31 5.03
CA VAL A 19 16.38 -2.23 4.72
C VAL A 19 16.07 -0.96 3.94
N ALA A 20 16.68 0.17 4.29
CA ALA A 20 16.57 1.42 3.55
C ALA A 20 17.12 1.29 2.11
N ALA A 21 18.27 0.61 1.93
CA ALA A 21 18.85 0.38 0.60
C ALA A 21 18.04 -0.61 -0.26
N MET A 22 17.35 -1.59 0.33
CA MET A 22 16.42 -2.47 -0.41
C MET A 22 15.14 -1.73 -0.84
N ALA A 23 14.61 -0.83 0.00
CA ALA A 23 13.47 0.02 -0.35
C ALA A 23 13.77 0.97 -1.53
N THR A 24 15.04 1.33 -1.74
CA THR A 24 15.47 2.12 -2.92
C THR A 24 15.50 1.32 -4.23
N THR A 25 15.45 -0.02 -4.19
CA THR A 25 15.88 -0.80 -5.37
C THR A 25 14.76 -1.10 -6.39
N MET A 26 13.45 -1.01 -6.06
CA MET A 26 12.38 -1.15 -7.08
C MET A 26 11.19 -0.16 -6.97
N ILE A 27 11.11 0.66 -5.93
CA ILE A 27 10.31 1.88 -5.88
C ILE A 27 10.81 2.80 -7.00
N GLY A 28 10.12 2.78 -8.16
CA GLY A 28 10.59 3.45 -9.36
C GLY A 28 10.67 2.59 -10.64
N ARG A 29 10.03 1.41 -10.68
CA ARG A 29 9.80 0.64 -11.93
C ARG A 29 8.33 0.28 -12.24
N GLY A 30 7.38 0.75 -11.44
CA GLY A 30 5.94 0.46 -11.57
C GLY A 30 5.59 -0.98 -11.22
N LEU A 31 6.59 -1.70 -10.69
CA LEU A 31 6.57 -3.09 -10.26
C LEU A 31 7.11 -3.12 -8.84
N TYR A 32 6.34 -3.72 -7.94
CA TYR A 32 6.64 -3.78 -6.52
C TYR A 32 6.95 -5.22 -6.13
N ASP A 33 7.97 -5.46 -5.31
CA ASP A 33 8.15 -6.77 -4.67
C ASP A 33 7.32 -6.92 -3.39
N ALA A 34 7.41 -8.09 -2.76
CA ALA A 34 6.66 -8.38 -1.54
C ALA A 34 7.08 -7.51 -0.36
N SER A 35 8.34 -7.07 -0.29
CA SER A 35 8.86 -6.22 0.80
C SER A 35 8.36 -4.79 0.63
N GLU A 36 8.33 -4.29 -0.60
CA GLU A 36 7.81 -2.98 -0.93
C GLU A 36 6.30 -2.91 -0.71
N VAL A 37 5.55 -3.92 -1.15
CA VAL A 37 4.11 -4.02 -0.83
C VAL A 37 3.90 -4.08 0.69
N ALA A 38 4.75 -4.80 1.43
CA ALA A 38 4.66 -4.89 2.88
C ALA A 38 4.85 -3.50 3.53
N LEU A 39 5.88 -2.77 3.12
CA LEU A 39 6.18 -1.42 3.59
C LEU A 39 5.05 -0.44 3.25
N LEU A 40 4.59 -0.43 2.01
CA LEU A 40 3.60 0.52 1.49
C LEU A 40 2.18 0.23 1.99
N CYS A 41 1.82 -1.01 2.28
CA CYS A 41 0.48 -1.36 2.79
C CYS A 41 0.43 -1.58 4.31
N GLY A 42 1.54 -1.45 5.03
CA GLY A 42 1.60 -1.70 6.47
C GLY A 42 1.32 -3.17 6.82
N LEU A 43 1.85 -4.08 6.00
CA LEU A 43 1.68 -5.53 6.13
C LEU A 43 2.99 -6.17 6.62
N ALA A 44 2.89 -7.36 7.22
CA ALA A 44 4.06 -8.21 7.36
C ALA A 44 4.41 -8.84 5.99
N PRO A 45 5.69 -9.00 5.62
CA PRO A 45 6.10 -9.64 4.37
C PRO A 45 5.47 -11.03 4.17
N ASP A 46 5.38 -11.82 5.24
CA ASP A 46 4.72 -13.13 5.23
C ASP A 46 3.23 -13.04 4.90
N GLN A 47 2.56 -11.95 5.27
CA GLN A 47 1.16 -11.73 4.96
C GLN A 47 0.97 -11.44 3.46
N VAL A 48 1.87 -10.67 2.86
CA VAL A 48 1.88 -10.39 1.42
C VAL A 48 2.01 -11.69 0.62
N VAL A 49 2.99 -12.52 0.97
CA VAL A 49 3.19 -13.85 0.36
C VAL A 49 1.97 -14.73 0.57
N ARG A 50 1.43 -14.78 1.80
CA ARG A 50 0.24 -15.59 2.10
C ARG A 50 -0.95 -15.17 1.23
N TRP A 51 -1.15 -13.88 1.05
CA TRP A 51 -2.26 -13.34 0.24
C TRP A 51 -2.01 -13.41 -1.27
N SER A 52 -0.79 -13.70 -1.72
CA SER A 52 -0.47 -13.93 -3.14
C SER A 52 -0.48 -15.40 -3.58
N VAL A 53 -0.65 -16.34 -2.63
CA VAL A 53 -0.65 -17.78 -2.92
C VAL A 53 -1.95 -18.48 -2.54
N ALA A 54 -2.30 -19.50 -3.32
CA ALA A 54 -3.39 -20.41 -3.00
C ALA A 54 -3.02 -21.28 -1.79
N THR A 55 -4.02 -21.63 -0.99
CA THR A 55 -3.85 -22.44 0.22
C THR A 55 -4.95 -23.49 0.31
N ALA A 56 -4.87 -24.40 1.29
CA ALA A 56 -5.98 -25.30 1.61
C ALA A 56 -7.30 -24.57 1.96
N ASN A 57 -7.22 -23.28 2.31
CA ASN A 57 -8.38 -22.45 2.64
C ASN A 57 -8.97 -21.70 1.43
N GLY A 58 -8.45 -21.95 0.21
CA GLY A 58 -8.91 -21.36 -1.04
C GLY A 58 -7.83 -20.58 -1.79
N ASP A 59 -8.24 -20.01 -2.92
CA ASP A 59 -7.37 -19.25 -3.82
C ASP A 59 -6.73 -18.03 -3.15
N ALA A 60 -5.67 -17.52 -3.77
CA ALA A 60 -5.02 -16.28 -3.35
C ALA A 60 -6.00 -15.11 -3.45
N PRO A 61 -6.21 -14.28 -2.42
CA PRO A 61 -7.05 -13.09 -2.53
C PRO A 61 -6.47 -12.02 -3.48
N ILE A 62 -5.16 -12.01 -3.71
CA ILE A 62 -4.51 -11.17 -4.73
C ILE A 62 -3.68 -12.09 -5.62
N THR A 63 -3.76 -11.94 -6.94
CA THR A 63 -2.85 -12.61 -7.88
C THR A 63 -1.77 -11.62 -8.32
N ALA A 64 -0.51 -12.01 -8.25
CA ALA A 64 0.60 -11.18 -8.72
C ALA A 64 0.52 -11.01 -10.25
N SER A 65 0.58 -9.77 -10.74
CA SER A 65 0.52 -9.49 -12.18
C SER A 65 1.75 -10.02 -12.94
N PHE A 66 2.89 -10.20 -12.27
CA PHE A 66 4.17 -10.54 -12.90
C PHE A 66 4.97 -11.60 -12.11
N ASP A 67 4.42 -12.81 -12.00
CA ASP A 67 4.98 -13.95 -11.25
C ASP A 67 5.25 -13.65 -9.77
N ARG A 68 6.37 -13.00 -9.47
CA ARG A 68 6.78 -12.59 -8.11
C ARG A 68 6.68 -11.08 -7.85
N LEU A 69 6.34 -10.29 -8.88
CA LEU A 69 6.20 -8.85 -8.79
C LEU A 69 4.74 -8.43 -8.94
N PHE A 70 4.42 -7.33 -8.28
CA PHE A 70 3.08 -6.77 -8.14
C PHE A 70 2.97 -5.47 -8.95
N SER A 71 1.87 -5.29 -9.65
CA SER A 71 1.54 -4.01 -10.28
C SER A 71 1.04 -3.00 -9.24
N PHE A 72 0.91 -1.72 -9.64
CA PHE A 72 0.23 -0.73 -8.82
C PHE A 72 -1.23 -1.11 -8.50
N ALA A 73 -1.92 -1.78 -9.42
CA ALA A 73 -3.26 -2.28 -9.17
C ALA A 73 -3.27 -3.38 -8.09
N ASP A 74 -2.27 -4.25 -8.09
CA ASP A 74 -2.13 -5.28 -7.05
C ASP A 74 -1.83 -4.65 -5.70
N LEU A 75 -0.98 -3.62 -5.65
CA LEU A 75 -0.72 -2.83 -4.45
C LEU A 75 -2.02 -2.25 -3.85
N VAL A 76 -2.88 -1.66 -4.69
CA VAL A 76 -4.19 -1.17 -4.24
C VAL A 76 -5.09 -2.32 -3.74
N ALA A 77 -5.05 -3.49 -4.39
CA ALA A 77 -5.78 -4.66 -3.90
C ALA A 77 -5.30 -5.12 -2.51
N PHE A 78 -3.99 -5.06 -2.23
CA PHE A 78 -3.44 -5.32 -0.90
C PHE A 78 -3.93 -4.32 0.14
N ALA A 79 -3.92 -3.02 -0.20
CA ALA A 79 -4.43 -1.96 0.65
C ALA A 79 -5.92 -2.17 1.01
N VAL A 80 -6.75 -2.51 0.02
CA VAL A 80 -8.18 -2.83 0.24
C VAL A 80 -8.34 -4.08 1.10
N ALA A 81 -7.60 -5.15 0.82
CA ALA A 81 -7.61 -6.37 1.62
C ALA A 81 -7.22 -6.10 3.08
N GLN A 82 -6.24 -5.23 3.30
CA GLN A 82 -5.81 -4.83 4.63
C GLN A 82 -6.88 -4.04 5.38
N GLN A 83 -7.60 -3.12 4.73
CA GLN A 83 -8.74 -2.44 5.35
C GLN A 83 -9.85 -3.43 5.74
N ILE A 84 -10.18 -4.36 4.85
CA ILE A 84 -11.19 -5.40 5.13
C ILE A 84 -10.78 -6.24 6.35
N ARG A 85 -9.49 -6.62 6.42
CA ARG A 85 -8.92 -7.36 7.55
C ARG A 85 -8.96 -6.56 8.85
N ALA A 86 -8.58 -5.29 8.81
CA ALA A 86 -8.57 -4.38 9.94
C ALA A 86 -9.97 -4.16 10.53
N ASN A 87 -11.01 -4.23 9.69
CA ASN A 87 -12.41 -4.14 10.13
C ASN A 87 -12.96 -5.44 10.75
N GLY A 88 -12.15 -6.50 10.89
CA GLY A 88 -12.50 -7.71 11.64
C GLY A 88 -12.77 -8.96 10.77
N VAL A 89 -12.74 -8.85 9.45
CA VAL A 89 -12.91 -10.00 8.54
C VAL A 89 -11.69 -10.92 8.64
N SER A 90 -11.90 -12.24 8.72
CA SER A 90 -10.81 -13.23 8.77
C SER A 90 -10.17 -13.50 7.39
N ASP A 91 -8.91 -13.96 7.34
CA ASP A 91 -8.23 -14.35 6.08
C ASP A 91 -9.05 -15.37 5.27
N ARG A 92 -9.63 -16.36 5.94
CA ARG A 92 -10.52 -17.35 5.31
C ARG A 92 -11.74 -16.68 4.70
N HIS A 93 -12.31 -15.70 5.41
CA HIS A 93 -13.50 -15.02 4.95
C HIS A 93 -13.21 -14.10 3.76
N LEU A 94 -12.10 -13.35 3.83
CA LEU A 94 -11.56 -12.55 2.74
C LEU A 94 -11.37 -13.39 1.47
N ARG A 95 -10.70 -14.55 1.56
CA ARG A 95 -10.49 -15.46 0.42
C ARG A 95 -11.79 -15.87 -0.25
N ARG A 96 -12.78 -16.29 0.54
CA ARG A 96 -14.08 -16.71 0.02
C ARG A 96 -14.82 -15.55 -0.64
N GLY A 97 -14.84 -14.38 -0.01
CA GLY A 97 -15.46 -13.20 -0.59
C GLY A 97 -14.79 -12.77 -1.90
N VAL A 98 -13.45 -12.77 -1.96
CA VAL A 98 -12.73 -12.49 -3.22
C VAL A 98 -13.07 -13.51 -4.30
N ALA A 99 -13.11 -14.81 -3.97
CA ALA A 99 -13.51 -15.84 -4.93
C ALA A 99 -14.93 -15.61 -5.48
N THR A 100 -15.88 -15.23 -4.61
CA THR A 100 -17.23 -14.82 -5.02
C THR A 100 -17.20 -13.61 -5.95
N LEU A 101 -16.40 -12.58 -5.62
CA LEU A 101 -16.25 -11.39 -6.49
C LEU A 101 -15.65 -11.74 -7.85
N ARG A 102 -14.65 -12.62 -7.91
CA ARG A 102 -14.07 -13.09 -9.18
C ARG A 102 -15.12 -13.79 -10.04
N ALA A 103 -15.92 -14.67 -9.45
CA ALA A 103 -16.97 -15.38 -10.17
C ALA A 103 -18.06 -14.44 -10.69
N SER A 104 -18.44 -13.43 -9.89
CA SER A 104 -19.50 -12.48 -10.26
C SER A 104 -19.08 -11.45 -11.31
N PHE A 105 -17.83 -10.97 -11.25
CA PHE A 105 -17.35 -9.90 -12.12
C PHE A 105 -16.45 -10.38 -13.27
N GLY A 106 -15.98 -11.63 -13.26
CA GLY A 106 -15.11 -12.18 -14.30
C GLY A 106 -13.73 -11.52 -14.37
N MET A 107 -13.22 -11.01 -13.25
CA MET A 107 -11.95 -10.29 -13.16
C MET A 107 -10.96 -11.01 -12.25
N GLU A 108 -9.67 -10.88 -12.52
CA GLU A 108 -8.61 -11.54 -11.75
C GLU A 108 -8.36 -10.88 -10.38
N ASN A 109 -8.28 -9.55 -10.31
CA ASN A 109 -8.09 -8.80 -9.07
C ASN A 109 -9.26 -7.82 -8.83
N PRO A 110 -10.41 -8.29 -8.32
CA PRO A 110 -11.60 -7.46 -8.13
C PRO A 110 -11.41 -6.35 -7.08
N LEU A 111 -10.49 -6.52 -6.13
CA LEU A 111 -10.16 -5.52 -5.10
C LEU A 111 -9.37 -4.32 -5.64
N ALA A 112 -9.00 -4.31 -6.92
CA ALA A 112 -8.31 -3.20 -7.58
C ALA A 112 -9.23 -2.39 -8.50
N VAL A 113 -10.54 -2.61 -8.49
CA VAL A 113 -11.48 -2.00 -9.44
C VAL A 113 -12.48 -1.13 -8.71
N GLN A 114 -12.57 0.14 -9.11
CA GLN A 114 -13.37 1.16 -8.43
C GLN A 114 -14.84 0.74 -8.24
N GLU A 115 -15.48 0.24 -9.31
CA GLU A 115 -16.88 -0.19 -9.27
C GLU A 115 -17.12 -1.29 -8.23
N VAL A 116 -16.15 -2.19 -8.05
CA VAL A 116 -16.24 -3.25 -7.04
C VAL A 116 -16.04 -2.65 -5.65
N ILE A 117 -14.96 -1.90 -5.46
CA ILE A 117 -14.57 -1.29 -4.17
C ILE A 117 -15.71 -0.44 -3.60
N ASP A 118 -16.38 0.36 -4.43
CA ASP A 118 -17.49 1.22 -4.02
C ASP A 118 -18.70 0.45 -3.45
N ARG A 119 -18.82 -0.84 -3.80
CA ARG A 119 -19.87 -1.73 -3.31
C ARG A 119 -19.44 -2.51 -2.06
N LEU A 120 -18.15 -2.52 -1.72
CA LEU A 120 -17.64 -3.29 -0.59
C LEU A 120 -17.94 -2.60 0.74
N ALA A 121 -18.28 -3.42 1.72
CA ALA A 121 -18.41 -3.00 3.10
C ALA A 121 -18.07 -4.14 4.06
N THR A 122 -17.99 -3.83 5.34
CA THR A 122 -17.78 -4.79 6.42
C THR A 122 -18.75 -4.50 7.56
N SER A 123 -19.13 -5.52 8.32
CA SER A 123 -19.90 -5.38 9.57
C SER A 123 -19.46 -6.45 10.55
N GLY A 124 -18.72 -6.05 11.60
CA GLY A 124 -18.05 -7.02 12.47
C GLY A 124 -17.13 -7.94 11.67
N ASP A 125 -17.36 -9.26 11.74
CA ASP A 125 -16.56 -10.24 11.01
C ASP A 125 -17.05 -10.51 9.56
N SER A 126 -18.11 -9.81 9.13
CA SER A 126 -18.79 -10.04 7.85
C SER A 126 -18.17 -9.23 6.72
N PHE A 127 -17.96 -9.86 5.57
CA PHE A 127 -17.48 -9.19 4.34
C PHE A 127 -18.65 -9.03 3.38
N LEU A 128 -19.03 -7.78 3.12
CA LEU A 128 -20.29 -7.43 2.47
C LEU A 128 -20.08 -6.84 1.08
N ALA A 129 -21.04 -7.10 0.19
CA ALA A 129 -21.22 -6.34 -1.04
C ALA A 129 -22.65 -5.77 -1.11
N ARG A 130 -22.75 -4.52 -1.59
CA ARG A 130 -24.03 -3.86 -1.84
C ARG A 130 -24.64 -4.33 -3.16
N LEU A 131 -25.91 -4.72 -3.12
CA LEU A 131 -26.71 -5.14 -4.26
C LEU A 131 -27.43 -3.95 -4.93
N VAL A 132 -28.01 -4.18 -6.10
CA VAL A 132 -28.71 -3.15 -6.91
C VAL A 132 -29.92 -2.58 -6.18
N ASP A 133 -30.61 -3.40 -5.39
CA ASP A 133 -31.75 -2.98 -4.55
C ASP A 133 -31.33 -2.19 -3.30
N GLY A 134 -30.02 -2.01 -3.08
CA GLY A 134 -29.46 -1.30 -1.95
C GLY A 134 -29.26 -2.15 -0.70
N SER A 135 -29.66 -3.42 -0.70
CA SER A 135 -29.38 -4.36 0.39
C SER A 135 -27.91 -4.79 0.40
N TYR A 136 -27.47 -5.37 1.51
CA TYR A 136 -26.13 -5.96 1.64
C TYR A 136 -26.23 -7.47 1.72
N GLU A 137 -25.27 -8.14 1.08
CA GLU A 137 -25.06 -9.57 1.17
C GLU A 137 -23.66 -9.85 1.72
N ASP A 138 -23.55 -10.82 2.63
CA ASP A 138 -22.26 -11.38 3.03
C ASP A 138 -21.72 -12.27 1.91
N ILE A 139 -20.75 -11.75 1.15
CA ILE A 139 -20.17 -12.41 -0.03
C ILE A 139 -19.24 -13.57 0.30
N GLY A 140 -18.81 -13.72 1.55
CA GLY A 140 -17.99 -14.86 1.94
C GLY A 140 -18.76 -15.99 2.64
N ARG A 141 -20.03 -15.74 3.02
CA ARG A 141 -20.96 -16.74 3.57
C ARG A 141 -22.20 -17.00 2.70
N GLY A 142 -22.49 -16.16 1.71
CA GLY A 142 -23.65 -16.26 0.81
C GLY A 142 -24.98 -16.04 1.54
N ARG A 143 -25.05 -15.06 2.43
CA ARG A 143 -26.25 -14.77 3.24
C ARG A 143 -26.61 -13.29 3.16
N GLN A 144 -27.87 -13.01 2.84
CA GLN A 144 -28.47 -11.69 3.02
C GLN A 144 -28.93 -11.50 4.47
N GLY A 145 -28.81 -10.29 5.00
CA GLY A 145 -29.20 -10.01 6.38
C GLY A 145 -29.23 -8.53 6.74
N THR A 146 -29.75 -8.23 7.92
CA THR A 146 -29.68 -6.89 8.52
C THR A 146 -28.37 -6.76 9.29
N PHE A 147 -27.54 -5.80 8.90
CA PHE A 147 -26.26 -5.51 9.53
C PHE A 147 -26.37 -4.23 10.35
N GLN A 148 -25.83 -4.24 11.57
CA GLN A 148 -26.02 -3.11 12.50
C GLN A 148 -25.03 -1.95 12.24
N GLU A 149 -23.79 -2.27 11.84
CA GLU A 149 -22.72 -1.27 11.68
C GLU A 149 -21.98 -1.52 10.36
N VAL A 150 -22.59 -1.09 9.25
CA VAL A 150 -21.99 -1.23 7.92
C VAL A 150 -20.91 -0.16 7.72
N ILE A 151 -19.66 -0.60 7.67
CA ILE A 151 -18.49 0.22 7.37
C ILE A 151 -18.15 0.04 5.89
N ARG A 152 -18.35 1.07 5.07
CA ARG A 152 -17.96 1.03 3.65
C ARG A 152 -16.44 1.13 3.51
N ILE A 153 -15.90 0.40 2.52
CA ILE A 153 -14.52 0.59 2.10
C ILE A 153 -14.45 1.86 1.27
N HIS A 154 -13.51 2.75 1.58
CA HIS A 154 -13.37 4.01 0.88
C HIS A 154 -11.90 4.43 0.84
N LEU A 155 -11.42 4.71 -0.37
CA LEU A 155 -10.04 5.07 -0.65
C LEU A 155 -10.02 6.55 -1.03
N ARG A 156 -9.76 7.43 -0.05
CA ARG A 156 -9.79 8.89 -0.24
C ARG A 156 -8.57 9.42 -0.97
N ARG A 157 -7.47 8.67 -0.90
CA ARG A 157 -6.15 9.07 -1.38
C ARG A 157 -5.73 8.32 -2.62
N ILE A 158 -6.57 7.43 -3.14
CA ILE A 158 -6.32 6.70 -4.37
C ILE A 158 -7.24 7.24 -5.45
N HIS A 159 -6.64 7.73 -6.52
CA HIS A 159 -7.36 8.17 -7.70
C HIS A 159 -7.53 7.01 -8.68
N PHE A 160 -8.66 7.02 -9.37
CA PHE A 160 -9.00 6.03 -10.39
C PHE A 160 -9.15 6.73 -11.74
N GLY A 161 -8.57 6.13 -12.78
CA GLY A 161 -8.71 6.58 -14.15
C GLY A 161 -10.08 6.23 -14.74
N VAL A 162 -10.31 6.67 -15.99
CA VAL A 162 -11.59 6.47 -16.70
C VAL A 162 -11.98 4.98 -16.83
N SER A 163 -11.00 4.08 -16.88
CA SER A 163 -11.25 2.63 -16.94
C SER A 163 -11.62 2.00 -15.58
N GLY A 164 -11.76 2.79 -14.51
CA GLY A 164 -12.00 2.31 -13.15
C GLY A 164 -10.82 1.59 -12.50
N ARG A 165 -9.61 1.75 -13.07
CA ARG A 165 -8.35 1.22 -12.54
C ARG A 165 -7.62 2.31 -11.76
N PRO A 166 -6.87 1.97 -10.69
CA PRO A 166 -6.14 2.95 -9.91
C PRO A 166 -5.05 3.60 -10.77
N SER A 167 -5.02 4.93 -10.75
CA SER A 167 -4.11 5.74 -11.55
C SER A 167 -3.02 6.39 -10.71
N SER A 168 -3.32 6.80 -9.49
CA SER A 168 -2.33 7.39 -8.59
C SER A 168 -2.74 7.29 -7.13
N TRP A 169 -1.78 7.43 -6.23
CA TRP A 169 -1.98 7.43 -4.78
C TRP A 169 -1.30 8.66 -4.17
N VAL A 170 -2.06 9.47 -3.43
CA VAL A 170 -1.62 10.69 -2.74
C VAL A 170 -1.58 10.45 -1.22
N PRO A 171 -0.57 9.73 -0.69
CA PRO A 171 -0.50 9.37 0.74
C PRO A 171 -0.41 10.59 1.66
N VAL A 172 0.30 11.62 1.21
CA VAL A 172 0.44 12.94 1.86
C VAL A 172 0.13 13.99 0.81
N ASN A 173 -0.57 15.07 1.18
CA ASN A 173 -0.86 16.15 0.23
C ASN A 173 0.47 16.72 -0.31
N GLY A 174 0.59 16.87 -1.63
CA GLY A 174 1.83 17.29 -2.27
C GLY A 174 2.81 16.15 -2.59
N VAL A 175 2.47 14.90 -2.29
CA VAL A 175 3.23 13.70 -2.70
C VAL A 175 2.32 12.73 -3.44
N SER A 176 2.74 12.32 -4.63
CA SER A 176 2.00 11.38 -5.47
C SER A 176 2.86 10.17 -5.85
N ILE A 177 2.25 8.99 -5.81
CA ILE A 177 2.76 7.75 -6.38
C ILE A 177 1.93 7.45 -7.62
N ASP A 178 2.56 7.50 -8.79
CA ASP A 178 1.90 7.28 -10.07
C ASP A 178 2.77 6.30 -10.90
N PRO A 179 2.25 5.11 -11.28
CA PRO A 179 3.02 4.13 -12.05
C PRO A 179 3.51 4.64 -13.41
N GLU A 180 2.90 5.69 -13.96
CA GLU A 180 3.32 6.33 -15.22
C GLU A 180 4.38 7.44 -15.01
N VAL A 181 4.60 7.87 -13.76
CA VAL A 181 5.58 8.91 -13.40
C VAL A 181 6.73 8.33 -12.60
N GLN A 182 7.97 8.49 -13.10
CA GLN A 182 9.18 7.90 -12.48
C GLN A 182 8.98 6.41 -12.16
N ALA A 183 8.16 5.75 -12.97
CA ALA A 183 7.67 4.41 -12.78
C ALA A 183 7.27 4.12 -11.32
N GLY A 184 6.33 4.88 -10.77
CA GLY A 184 5.76 4.61 -9.45
C GLY A 184 6.65 4.95 -8.26
N ALA A 185 7.73 5.70 -8.47
CA ALA A 185 8.45 6.32 -7.36
C ALA A 185 7.61 7.46 -6.75
N PRO A 186 7.55 7.58 -5.42
CA PRO A 186 6.92 8.72 -4.76
C PRO A 186 7.62 10.01 -5.18
N CYS A 187 6.85 10.94 -5.71
CA CYS A 187 7.35 12.22 -6.21
C CYS A 187 6.57 13.38 -5.58
N VAL A 188 7.23 14.53 -5.49
CA VAL A 188 6.54 15.79 -5.22
C VAL A 188 5.52 16.04 -6.34
N GLU A 189 4.27 16.28 -5.95
CA GLU A 189 3.13 16.41 -6.86
C GLU A 189 3.33 17.53 -7.89
N GLY A 190 2.95 17.28 -9.14
CA GLY A 190 3.15 18.22 -10.25
C GLY A 190 4.60 18.28 -10.77
N THR A 191 5.52 17.54 -10.15
CA THR A 191 6.92 17.44 -10.56
C THR A 191 7.27 16.00 -10.95
N ARG A 192 8.57 15.74 -11.14
CA ARG A 192 9.13 14.38 -11.25
C ARG A 192 10.30 14.18 -10.28
N ILE A 193 10.30 14.95 -9.20
CA ILE A 193 11.35 14.97 -8.18
C ILE A 193 11.00 13.93 -7.13
N PRO A 194 11.80 12.86 -6.97
CA PRO A 194 11.54 11.83 -5.97
C PRO A 194 11.65 12.40 -4.55
N THR A 195 10.76 11.98 -3.65
CA THR A 195 10.78 12.43 -2.25
C THR A 195 12.07 12.03 -1.53
N ALA A 196 12.63 10.86 -1.87
CA ALA A 196 13.91 10.40 -1.34
C ALA A 196 15.05 11.39 -1.65
N VAL A 197 15.09 11.97 -2.86
CA VAL A 197 16.10 12.98 -3.24
C VAL A 197 15.96 14.23 -2.38
N VAL A 198 14.73 14.67 -2.13
CA VAL A 198 14.47 15.84 -1.28
C VAL A 198 14.90 15.57 0.17
N SER A 199 14.52 14.41 0.72
CA SER A 199 14.86 14.01 2.08
C SER A 199 16.37 13.83 2.27
N ASP A 200 17.06 13.22 1.30
CA ASP A 200 18.52 13.04 1.35
C ASP A 200 19.25 14.39 1.36
N ARG A 201 18.80 15.36 0.56
CA ARG A 201 19.37 16.72 0.56
C ARG A 201 19.08 17.47 1.84
N ALA A 202 17.88 17.33 2.40
CA ALA A 202 17.49 17.98 3.66
C ALA A 202 18.35 17.54 4.86
N ALA A 203 19.07 16.42 4.75
CA ALA A 203 20.04 15.98 5.76
C ALA A 203 21.36 16.80 5.74
N ALA A 204 21.67 17.50 4.65
CA ALA A 204 22.95 18.19 4.45
C ALA A 204 22.82 19.69 4.11
N GLU A 205 21.65 20.14 3.66
CA GLU A 205 21.41 21.47 3.10
C GLU A 205 20.25 22.18 3.79
N THR A 206 20.16 23.50 3.65
CA THR A 206 19.01 24.25 4.17
C THR A 206 17.80 24.06 3.24
N LEU A 207 16.58 24.11 3.80
CA LEU A 207 15.37 23.93 3.01
C LEU A 207 15.18 25.03 1.96
N ASP A 208 15.64 26.26 2.25
CA ASP A 208 15.61 27.39 1.31
C ASP A 208 16.52 27.15 0.10
N ASP A 209 17.73 26.61 0.32
CA ASP A 209 18.66 26.27 -0.76
C ASP A 209 18.07 25.16 -1.65
N ILE A 210 17.46 24.13 -1.03
CA ILE A 210 16.79 23.04 -1.76
C ILE A 210 15.61 23.57 -2.57
N ALA A 211 14.78 24.45 -1.99
CA ALA A 211 13.65 25.07 -2.66
C ALA A 211 14.09 25.88 -3.88
N PHE A 212 15.17 26.65 -3.73
CA PHE A 212 15.75 27.42 -4.81
C PHE A 212 16.28 26.52 -5.93
N ASP A 213 17.07 25.50 -5.59
CA ASP A 213 17.72 24.62 -6.57
C ASP A 213 16.75 23.70 -7.32
N LEU A 214 15.72 23.21 -6.63
CA LEU A 214 14.71 22.31 -7.19
C LEU A 214 13.50 23.05 -7.77
N GLU A 215 13.44 24.37 -7.61
CA GLU A 215 12.32 25.23 -8.03
C GLU A 215 10.96 24.72 -7.49
N ILE A 216 10.94 24.33 -6.20
CA ILE A 216 9.73 23.86 -5.52
C ILE A 216 9.46 24.66 -4.24
N GLU A 217 8.19 24.74 -3.86
CA GLU A 217 7.76 25.43 -2.64
C GLU A 217 8.25 24.73 -1.37
N LEU A 218 8.52 25.50 -0.33
CA LEU A 218 8.96 24.97 0.97
C LEU A 218 7.97 23.93 1.54
N SER A 219 6.67 24.19 1.39
CA SER A 219 5.62 23.25 1.81
C SER A 219 5.67 21.89 1.09
N ALA A 220 6.16 21.86 -0.16
CA ALA A 220 6.34 20.62 -0.91
C ALA A 220 7.55 19.83 -0.42
N ILE A 221 8.60 20.52 0.02
CA ILE A 221 9.77 19.91 0.68
C ILE A 221 9.36 19.29 2.01
N GLU A 222 8.61 20.03 2.84
CA GLU A 222 8.08 19.52 4.10
C GLU A 222 7.20 18.27 3.90
N ALA A 223 6.34 18.27 2.88
CA ALA A 223 5.51 17.12 2.54
C ALA A 223 6.34 15.90 2.09
N ALA A 224 7.41 16.11 1.32
CA ALA A 224 8.33 15.04 0.92
C ALA A 224 9.04 14.43 2.13
N ILE A 225 9.55 15.25 3.05
CA ILE A 225 10.19 14.79 4.29
C ILE A 225 9.19 14.02 5.16
N GLN A 226 7.99 14.57 5.35
CA GLN A 226 6.93 13.91 6.11
C GLN A 226 6.58 12.53 5.53
N PHE A 227 6.56 12.41 4.20
CA PHE A 227 6.31 11.15 3.53
C PHE A 227 7.43 10.13 3.77
N GLU A 228 8.70 10.51 3.67
CA GLU A 228 9.82 9.60 3.96
C GLU A 228 9.85 9.15 5.42
N GLU A 229 9.53 10.04 6.37
CA GLU A 229 9.34 9.68 7.77
C GLU A 229 8.20 8.67 7.96
N LEU A 230 7.11 8.81 7.19
CA LEU A 230 6.00 7.87 7.21
C LEU A 230 6.42 6.50 6.69
N LEU A 231 7.18 6.44 5.59
CA LEU A 231 7.74 5.19 5.07
C LEU A 231 8.67 4.54 6.10
N ALA A 232 9.55 5.32 6.74
CA ALA A 232 10.50 4.82 7.73
C ALA A 232 9.81 4.18 8.96
N ARG A 233 8.60 4.62 9.32
CA ARG A 233 7.81 3.99 10.39
C ARG A 233 7.25 2.62 10.00
N GLY A 234 7.01 2.39 8.71
CA GLY A 234 6.44 1.13 8.20
C GLY A 234 4.98 0.88 8.59
N ASP A 235 4.24 1.94 8.96
CA ASP A 235 2.81 1.85 9.32
C ASP A 235 1.89 1.60 8.11
N GLY A 236 2.44 1.70 6.90
CA GLY A 236 1.69 1.69 5.66
C GLY A 236 1.20 3.06 5.25
N LEU A 237 0.93 3.20 3.95
CA LEU A 237 0.43 4.41 3.35
C LEU A 237 -1.05 4.62 3.70
N PRO A 238 -1.46 5.86 4.00
CA PRO A 238 -2.87 6.19 4.18
C PRO A 238 -3.64 6.05 2.86
N VAL A 239 -4.78 5.36 2.88
CA VAL A 239 -5.62 5.07 1.69
C VAL A 239 -6.84 5.96 1.58
#